data_AF-A0A9W4R8D2-F1
#
_entry.id   AF-A0A9W4R8D2-F1
#
_cell.length_a   1.000
_cell.length_b   1.000
_cell.length_c   1.000
_cell.angle_alpha   90.00
_cell.angle_beta   90.00
_cell.angle_gamma   90.00
#
_symmetry.space_group_name_H-M   'P 1'
#
loop_
_entity.id
_entity.type
_entity.pdbx_description
1 polymer ?
#
loop_
_entity_poly.entity_id
_entity_poly.type
_entity_poly.pdbx_seq_one_letter_code
_entity_poly.pdbx_strand_id
1 'polypeptide(L)'
;MGQFSMEKSPPNGSILDGNQQLDDIRANVHLFTRENYVAHDGLPYDPEPGRTAFYQAAIARGGSHVTALDTEGPDAWSMAEDVHETFDQLSGASPDARSRQDAMPSTILDAIDAELEACGWSDIAEFGNKFVAHAADEFSRSTLLDGQNGLTLDGLQKCHRAICQSVATLFGPVLWEGSHGLFPIPQFNHFENLDAAWLRSGDVEELHSFWDKHVAEVDDWSNDPLKAE
;
A
#
# COMPACT_ATOMS: atom_id res chain seq x y z
N MET A 1 40.22 -18.85 15.92
CA MET A 1 39.06 -19.66 15.53
C MET A 1 37.82 -18.87 15.88
N GLY A 2 36.96 -18.62 14.90
CA GLY A 2 35.76 -17.79 15.04
C GLY A 2 35.40 -17.15 13.70
N GLN A 3 35.17 -17.98 12.67
CA GLN A 3 34.57 -17.50 11.43
C GLN A 3 33.10 -17.23 11.71
N PHE A 4 32.71 -15.95 11.70
CA PHE A 4 31.32 -15.55 11.56
C PHE A 4 30.87 -15.94 10.15
N SER A 5 30.09 -17.01 10.07
CA SER A 5 29.37 -17.37 8.85
C SER A 5 28.14 -16.48 8.77
N MET A 6 28.17 -15.45 7.92
CA MET A 6 26.94 -14.87 7.41
C MET A 6 26.30 -15.92 6.51
N GLU A 7 25.32 -16.62 7.04
CA GLU A 7 24.46 -17.49 6.27
C GLU A 7 23.62 -16.60 5.35
N LYS A 8 24.10 -16.40 4.12
CA LYS A 8 23.30 -15.79 3.06
C LYS A 8 22.18 -16.78 2.74
N SER A 9 20.94 -16.44 3.11
CA SER A 9 19.76 -17.10 2.55
C SER A 9 19.86 -17.09 1.02
N PRO A 10 19.54 -18.22 0.36
CA PRO A 10 19.58 -18.29 -1.09
C PRO A 10 18.58 -17.29 -1.68
N PRO A 11 18.85 -16.73 -2.88
CA PRO A 11 17.89 -15.91 -3.57
C PRO A 11 16.80 -16.85 -4.08
N ASN A 12 15.69 -16.96 -3.34
CA ASN A 12 14.48 -17.56 -3.87
C ASN A 12 14.02 -16.65 -5.00
N GLY A 13 14.19 -17.11 -6.24
CA GLY A 13 13.68 -16.46 -7.44
C GLY A 13 12.16 -16.62 -7.59
N SER A 14 11.40 -16.50 -6.50
CA SER A 14 9.96 -16.24 -6.60
C SER A 14 9.79 -14.79 -7.04
N ILE A 15 8.82 -14.55 -7.91
CA ILE A 15 8.43 -13.19 -8.32
C ILE A 15 8.00 -12.45 -7.05
N LEU A 16 8.88 -11.58 -6.53
CA LEU A 16 8.66 -10.59 -5.46
C LEU A 16 7.61 -11.02 -4.42
N ASP A 17 8.01 -11.74 -3.38
CA ASP A 17 7.12 -12.18 -2.29
C ASP A 17 6.63 -10.97 -1.48
N GLY A 18 5.44 -10.44 -1.81
CA GLY A 18 4.73 -9.47 -0.96
C GLY A 18 4.53 -9.96 0.48
N ASN A 19 4.47 -11.30 0.65
CA ASN A 19 4.46 -11.97 1.95
C ASN A 19 5.72 -11.70 2.78
N GLN A 20 6.90 -11.55 2.14
CA GLN A 20 8.15 -11.29 2.86
C GLN A 20 8.13 -9.91 3.52
N GLN A 21 7.49 -8.91 2.90
CA GLN A 21 7.34 -7.58 3.50
C GLN A 21 6.36 -7.62 4.68
N LEU A 22 5.23 -8.31 4.55
CA LEU A 22 4.28 -8.50 5.65
C LEU A 22 4.91 -9.24 6.84
N ASP A 23 5.69 -10.29 6.57
CA ASP A 23 6.43 -11.05 7.59
C ASP A 23 7.46 -10.17 8.31
N ASP A 24 8.18 -9.32 7.58
CA ASP A 24 9.16 -8.39 8.18
C ASP A 24 8.48 -7.32 9.05
N ILE A 25 7.38 -6.73 8.57
CA ILE A 25 6.57 -5.78 9.35
C ILE A 25 6.04 -6.47 10.62
N ARG A 26 5.54 -7.70 10.51
CA ARG A 26 5.02 -8.47 11.65
C ARG A 26 6.11 -8.78 12.67
N ALA A 27 7.29 -9.22 12.23
CA ALA A 27 8.42 -9.48 13.13
C ALA A 27 8.86 -8.22 13.90
N ASN A 28 8.66 -7.06 13.28
CA ASN A 28 9.07 -5.77 13.81
C ASN A 28 7.89 -4.90 14.31
N VAL A 29 6.69 -5.46 14.46
CA VAL A 29 5.47 -4.69 14.80
C VAL A 29 5.62 -3.91 16.12
N HIS A 30 6.42 -4.42 17.04
CA HIS A 30 6.75 -3.78 18.31
C HIS A 30 7.50 -2.43 18.15
N LEU A 31 8.07 -2.16 16.97
CA LEU A 31 8.70 -0.89 16.62
C LEU A 31 7.68 0.16 16.15
N PHE A 32 6.48 -0.24 15.73
CA PHE A 32 5.38 0.65 15.35
C PHE A 32 4.68 1.23 16.59
N THR A 33 5.45 2.02 17.33
CA THR A 33 4.94 2.87 18.41
C THR A 33 4.62 4.25 17.88
N ARG A 34 3.72 4.98 18.53
CA ARG A 34 3.37 6.36 18.16
C ARG A 34 4.59 7.26 18.12
N GLU A 35 5.52 7.10 19.07
CA GLU A 35 6.78 7.84 19.08
C GLU A 35 7.53 7.68 17.76
N ASN A 36 7.78 6.42 17.38
CA ASN A 36 8.55 6.12 16.17
C ASN A 36 7.77 6.55 14.93
N TYR A 37 6.47 6.27 14.85
CA TYR A 37 5.65 6.62 13.70
C TYR A 37 5.61 8.15 13.48
N VAL A 38 5.34 8.92 14.54
CA VAL A 38 5.23 10.38 14.42
C VAL A 38 6.58 11.04 14.20
N ALA A 39 7.65 10.59 14.87
CA ALA A 39 8.92 11.33 14.89
C ALA A 39 10.03 10.76 13.98
N HIS A 40 9.75 9.73 13.16
CA HIS A 40 10.79 9.02 12.39
C HIS A 40 11.59 9.92 11.43
N ASP A 41 10.96 10.93 10.85
CA ASP A 41 11.50 11.86 9.86
C ASP A 41 11.83 13.25 10.45
N GLY A 42 11.71 13.40 11.77
CA GLY A 42 12.06 14.62 12.49
C GLY A 42 10.89 15.58 12.73
N LEU A 43 9.65 15.16 12.48
CA LEU A 43 8.46 15.88 12.95
C LEU A 43 8.43 15.97 14.50
N PRO A 44 7.85 17.04 15.06
CA PRO A 44 7.72 17.18 16.50
C PRO A 44 6.62 16.25 17.03
N TYR A 45 6.96 15.38 17.99
CA TYR A 45 5.93 14.58 18.68
C TYR A 45 4.87 15.45 19.39
N ASP A 46 5.26 16.60 19.93
CA ASP A 46 4.28 17.53 20.53
C ASP A 46 4.08 18.73 19.59
N PRO A 47 2.95 18.84 18.89
CA PRO A 47 2.70 19.92 17.95
C PRO A 47 2.35 21.25 18.62
N GLU A 48 1.91 21.24 19.89
CA GLU A 48 1.36 22.43 20.57
C GLU A 48 2.33 23.63 20.64
N PRO A 49 3.63 23.44 20.96
CA PRO A 49 4.58 24.55 21.00
C PRO A 49 4.75 25.23 19.64
N GLY A 50 4.89 24.45 18.56
CA GLY A 50 5.04 24.95 17.20
C GLY A 50 3.79 25.69 16.72
N ARG A 51 2.62 25.09 16.95
CA ARG A 51 1.31 25.69 16.66
C ARG A 51 1.11 27.02 17.37
N THR A 52 1.40 27.05 18.67
CA THR A 52 1.29 28.27 19.49
C THR A 52 2.21 29.37 18.98
N ALA A 53 3.47 29.05 18.70
CA ALA A 53 4.44 30.02 18.18
C ALA A 53 4.01 30.58 16.81
N PHE A 54 3.51 29.73 15.92
CA PHE A 54 2.98 30.13 14.62
C PHE A 54 1.83 31.13 14.75
N TYR A 55 0.81 30.82 15.56
CA TYR A 55 -0.34 31.72 15.74
C TYR A 55 0.03 33.03 16.44
N GLN A 56 0.94 33.00 17.42
CA GLN A 56 1.44 34.24 18.05
C GLN A 56 2.15 35.14 17.03
N ALA A 57 2.99 34.56 16.16
CA ALA A 57 3.65 35.31 15.11
C ALA A 57 2.66 35.87 14.08
N ALA A 58 1.63 35.10 13.70
CA ALA A 58 0.57 35.56 12.80
C ALA A 58 -0.22 36.74 13.38
N ILE A 59 -0.61 36.66 14.66
CA ILE A 59 -1.29 37.75 15.37
C ILE A 59 -0.41 39.01 15.42
N ALA A 60 0.87 38.86 15.73
CA ALA A 60 1.81 39.98 15.82
C ALA A 60 2.05 40.68 14.47
N ARG A 61 2.02 39.95 13.35
CA ARG A 61 2.13 40.52 12.00
C ARG A 61 0.87 41.34 11.62
N GLY A 62 -0.30 40.94 12.10
CA GLY A 62 -1.58 41.56 11.79
C GLY A 62 -2.05 41.33 10.35
N GLY A 63 -3.35 41.40 10.09
CA GLY A 63 -3.93 41.16 8.75
C GLY A 63 -3.97 39.69 8.30
N SER A 64 -4.68 39.38 7.21
CA SER A 64 -4.79 38.02 6.67
C SER A 64 -3.66 37.76 5.68
N HIS A 65 -2.90 36.68 5.91
CA HIS A 65 -1.75 36.29 5.09
C HIS A 65 -1.84 34.81 4.76
N VAL A 66 -1.61 34.45 3.49
CA VAL A 66 -1.40 33.07 3.09
C VAL A 66 0.07 32.74 3.34
N THR A 67 0.33 31.69 4.12
CA THR A 67 1.67 31.21 4.44
C THR A 67 1.71 29.71 4.20
N ALA A 68 2.78 29.22 3.58
CA ALA A 68 3.05 27.78 3.51
C ALA A 68 3.50 27.31 4.90
N LEU A 69 2.95 26.18 5.35
CA LEU A 69 3.40 25.51 6.56
C LEU A 69 4.53 24.55 6.22
N ASP A 70 5.45 24.34 7.16
CA ASP A 70 6.49 23.34 7.04
C ASP A 70 5.85 21.95 7.05
N THR A 71 6.31 21.09 6.14
CA THR A 71 5.84 19.70 6.00
C THR A 71 6.81 18.70 6.64
N GLU A 72 8.01 19.15 7.02
CA GLU A 72 9.09 18.34 7.56
C GLU A 72 9.85 19.10 8.65
N GLY A 73 10.53 18.36 9.52
CA GLY A 73 11.39 18.92 10.56
C GLY A 73 10.63 19.48 11.78
N PRO A 74 11.35 20.13 12.72
CA PRO A 74 10.84 20.40 14.06
C PRO A 74 9.73 21.47 14.12
N ASP A 75 9.58 22.29 13.08
CA ASP A 75 8.58 23.35 13.00
C ASP A 75 7.28 22.91 12.30
N ALA A 76 7.25 21.70 11.73
CA ALA A 76 6.11 21.14 10.99
C ALA A 76 4.99 20.61 11.90
N TRP A 77 4.48 21.46 12.78
CA TRP A 77 3.45 21.12 13.76
C TRP A 77 2.14 20.63 13.13
N SER A 78 1.75 21.17 11.97
CA SER A 78 0.49 20.76 11.31
C SER A 78 0.60 19.35 10.74
N MET A 79 1.77 19.00 10.17
CA MET A 79 2.01 17.64 9.70
C MET A 79 2.02 16.66 10.87
N ALA A 80 2.65 17.03 12.00
CA ALA A 80 2.59 16.19 13.20
C ALA A 80 1.15 15.95 13.69
N GLU A 81 0.24 16.94 13.60
CA GLU A 81 -1.18 16.75 13.91
C GLU A 81 -1.83 15.70 12.99
N ASP A 82 -1.65 15.82 11.67
CA ASP A 82 -2.20 14.88 10.68
C ASP A 82 -1.69 13.44 10.90
N VAL A 83 -0.40 13.29 11.20
CA VAL A 83 0.25 12.00 11.48
C VAL A 83 -0.29 11.40 12.79
N HIS A 84 -0.51 12.24 13.82
CA HIS A 84 -1.13 11.80 15.07
C HIS A 84 -2.56 11.30 14.87
N GLU A 85 -3.37 12.00 14.08
CA GLU A 85 -4.75 11.61 13.78
C GLU A 85 -4.81 10.28 13.01
N THR A 86 -3.87 10.07 12.09
CA THR A 86 -3.76 8.80 11.38
C THR A 86 -3.36 7.67 12.33
N PHE A 87 -2.40 7.90 13.23
CA PHE A 87 -2.01 6.90 14.22
C PHE A 87 -3.10 6.62 15.28
N ASP A 88 -3.98 7.58 15.56
CA ASP A 88 -5.17 7.32 16.40
C ASP A 88 -6.07 6.26 15.75
N GLN A 89 -6.23 6.29 14.43
CA GLN A 89 -6.99 5.29 13.70
C GLN A 89 -6.32 3.91 13.73
N LEU A 90 -4.98 3.86 13.61
CA LEU A 90 -4.21 2.62 13.69
C LEU A 90 -4.23 2.01 15.10
N SER A 91 -3.96 2.81 16.13
CA SER A 91 -3.84 2.33 17.51
C SER A 91 -5.18 2.16 18.22
N GLY A 92 -6.24 2.82 17.74
CA GLY A 92 -7.53 2.91 18.42
C GLY A 92 -7.52 3.81 19.66
N ALA A 93 -6.43 4.54 19.93
CA ALA A 93 -6.33 5.46 21.04
C ALA A 93 -7.12 6.76 20.75
N SER A 94 -7.77 7.31 21.77
CA SER A 94 -8.43 8.62 21.64
C SER A 94 -7.42 9.77 21.74
N PRO A 95 -7.71 10.94 21.13
CA PRO A 95 -6.82 12.10 21.17
C PRO A 95 -6.41 12.52 22.60
N ASP A 96 -7.33 12.41 23.56
CA ASP A 96 -7.10 12.78 24.97
C ASP A 96 -6.29 11.75 25.76
N ALA A 97 -6.11 10.54 25.22
CA ALA A 97 -5.44 9.42 25.90
C ALA A 97 -4.14 8.98 25.19
N ARG A 98 -3.65 9.77 24.24
CA ARG A 98 -2.44 9.47 23.47
C ARG A 98 -1.23 9.23 24.38
N SER A 99 -0.47 8.20 24.06
CA SER A 99 0.80 7.89 24.69
C SER A 99 1.89 7.64 23.64
N ARG A 100 3.14 7.95 23.99
CA ARG A 100 4.32 7.64 23.15
C ARG A 100 4.44 6.14 22.88
N GLN A 101 3.94 5.32 23.80
CA GLN A 101 3.98 3.86 23.74
C GLN A 101 2.73 3.23 23.12
N ASP A 102 1.75 4.01 22.64
CA ASP A 102 0.65 3.46 21.85
C ASP A 102 1.26 2.67 20.68
N ALA A 103 0.78 1.46 20.46
CA ALA A 103 1.31 0.56 19.45
C ALA A 103 0.22 0.16 18.47
N MET A 104 0.61 -0.05 17.22
CA MET A 104 -0.28 -0.61 16.21
C MET A 104 -0.64 -2.06 16.59
N PRO A 105 -1.93 -2.43 16.66
CA PRO A 105 -2.33 -3.80 16.93
C PRO A 105 -2.00 -4.72 15.76
N SER A 106 -1.59 -5.96 16.03
CA SER A 106 -1.31 -6.95 14.98
C SER A 106 -2.54 -7.30 14.13
N THR A 107 -3.74 -7.04 14.65
CA THR A 107 -5.01 -7.32 13.97
C THR A 107 -5.15 -6.61 12.62
N ILE A 108 -4.44 -5.51 12.40
CA ILE A 108 -4.38 -4.84 11.09
C ILE A 108 -3.67 -5.73 10.07
N LEU A 109 -2.54 -6.32 10.45
CA LEU A 109 -1.80 -7.25 9.58
C LEU A 109 -2.58 -8.55 9.39
N ASP A 110 -3.26 -9.01 10.45
CA ASP A 110 -4.09 -10.21 10.38
C ASP A 110 -5.29 -10.02 9.42
N ALA A 111 -5.83 -8.80 9.32
CA ALA A 111 -6.89 -8.47 8.36
C ALA A 111 -6.37 -8.48 6.91
N ILE A 112 -5.14 -7.99 6.67
CA ILE A 112 -4.50 -8.04 5.35
C ILE A 112 -4.28 -9.49 4.92
N ASP A 113 -3.73 -10.33 5.80
CA ASP A 113 -3.55 -11.75 5.51
C ASP A 113 -4.88 -12.44 5.21
N ALA A 114 -5.92 -12.17 6.00
CA ALA A 114 -7.23 -12.77 5.80
C ALA A 114 -7.82 -12.39 4.43
N GLU A 115 -7.65 -11.16 3.97
CA GLU A 115 -8.13 -10.70 2.65
C GLU A 115 -7.36 -11.39 1.51
N LEU A 116 -6.03 -11.49 1.63
CA LEU A 116 -5.17 -12.17 0.64
C LEU A 116 -5.41 -13.69 0.57
N GLU A 117 -5.70 -14.32 1.71
CA GLU A 117 -6.11 -15.73 1.75
C GLU A 117 -7.49 -15.91 1.12
N ALA A 118 -8.46 -15.05 1.47
CA ALA A 118 -9.84 -15.14 0.98
C ALA A 118 -9.95 -14.91 -0.54
N CYS A 119 -9.07 -14.10 -1.13
CA CYS A 119 -9.08 -13.86 -2.56
C CYS A 119 -8.51 -15.04 -3.39
N GLY A 120 -7.86 -16.02 -2.75
CA GLY A 120 -7.28 -17.18 -3.41
C GLY A 120 -5.93 -16.91 -4.08
N TRP A 121 -5.14 -15.96 -3.54
CA TRP A 121 -3.84 -15.58 -4.09
C TRP A 121 -2.89 -16.77 -4.32
N SER A 122 -2.92 -17.79 -3.45
CA SER A 122 -2.11 -19.00 -3.57
C SER A 122 -2.29 -19.72 -4.91
N ASP A 123 -3.53 -19.77 -5.41
CA ASP A 123 -3.87 -20.46 -6.65
C ASP A 123 -3.33 -19.70 -7.87
N ILE A 124 -3.35 -18.36 -7.79
CA ILE A 124 -2.78 -17.47 -8.82
C ILE A 124 -1.26 -17.57 -8.82
N ALA A 125 -0.62 -17.57 -7.65
CA ALA A 125 0.82 -17.72 -7.53
C ALA A 125 1.29 -19.08 -8.06
N GLU A 126 0.58 -20.16 -7.75
CA GLU A 126 0.86 -21.50 -8.29
C GLU A 126 0.72 -21.53 -9.81
N PHE A 127 -0.35 -20.93 -10.36
CA PHE A 127 -0.54 -20.81 -11.81
C PHE A 127 0.60 -20.01 -12.46
N GLY A 128 0.94 -18.84 -11.90
CA GLY A 128 2.02 -17.99 -12.38
C GLY A 128 3.35 -18.74 -12.42
N ASN A 129 3.71 -19.43 -11.33
CA ASN A 129 4.95 -20.22 -11.25
C ASN A 129 5.00 -21.39 -12.22
N LYS A 130 3.86 -22.01 -12.57
CA LYS A 130 3.80 -23.17 -13.47
C LYS A 130 3.69 -22.80 -14.96
N PHE A 131 3.05 -21.68 -15.28
CA PHE A 131 2.70 -21.35 -16.67
C PHE A 131 3.33 -20.06 -17.19
N VAL A 132 3.65 -19.10 -16.32
CA VAL A 132 4.15 -17.77 -16.70
C VAL A 132 5.65 -17.62 -16.40
N ALA A 133 6.08 -18.03 -15.20
CA ALA A 133 7.46 -17.90 -14.74
C ALA A 133 8.28 -19.15 -15.07
N HIS A 134 9.19 -19.01 -16.05
CA HIS A 134 10.16 -20.01 -16.51
C HIS A 134 9.58 -21.30 -17.13
N ALA A 135 10.44 -21.98 -17.90
CA ALA A 135 10.16 -23.17 -18.69
C ALA A 135 9.77 -24.37 -17.81
N ALA A 136 8.56 -24.37 -17.25
CA ALA A 136 7.97 -25.54 -16.64
C ALA A 136 8.07 -26.70 -17.64
N ASP A 137 8.68 -27.79 -17.20
CA ASP A 137 8.78 -28.99 -18.03
C ASP A 137 7.36 -29.50 -18.36
N GLU A 138 7.26 -30.28 -19.42
CA GLU A 138 5.97 -30.77 -19.91
C GLU A 138 5.23 -31.64 -18.86
N PHE A 139 5.98 -32.23 -17.92
CA PHE A 139 5.44 -33.03 -16.82
C PHE A 139 4.77 -32.15 -15.75
N SER A 140 5.37 -31.01 -15.38
CA SER A 140 4.79 -30.00 -14.49
C SER A 140 3.46 -29.44 -15.02
N ARG A 141 3.30 -29.33 -16.35
CA ARG A 141 2.06 -28.85 -16.98
C ARG A 141 0.99 -29.95 -17.07
N SER A 142 1.41 -31.20 -17.25
CA SER A 142 0.50 -32.34 -17.45
C SER A 142 -0.37 -32.68 -16.25
N THR A 143 0.03 -32.26 -15.04
CA THR A 143 -0.69 -32.56 -13.78
C THR A 143 -1.91 -31.64 -13.52
N LEU A 144 -2.08 -30.57 -14.29
CA LEU A 144 -3.22 -29.64 -14.15
C LEU A 144 -4.25 -29.72 -15.30
N LEU A 145 -3.96 -30.49 -16.36
CA LEU A 145 -4.80 -30.59 -17.56
C LEU A 145 -6.14 -31.32 -17.33
N ASP A 146 -6.33 -32.01 -16.20
CA ASP A 146 -7.60 -32.61 -15.82
C ASP A 146 -8.52 -31.59 -15.12
N GLY A 147 -8.99 -30.59 -15.88
CA GLY A 147 -10.14 -29.75 -15.50
C GLY A 147 -9.90 -28.72 -14.40
N GLN A 148 -8.66 -28.47 -13.98
CA GLN A 148 -8.30 -27.53 -12.90
C GLN A 148 -7.64 -26.24 -13.42
N ASN A 149 -8.21 -25.59 -14.43
CA ASN A 149 -7.83 -24.22 -14.75
C ASN A 149 -8.48 -23.24 -13.76
N GLY A 150 -8.29 -23.45 -12.44
CA GLY A 150 -8.94 -22.73 -11.33
C GLY A 150 -8.81 -21.20 -11.35
N LEU A 151 -8.03 -20.66 -12.29
CA LEU A 151 -7.95 -19.24 -12.60
C LEU A 151 -9.16 -18.78 -13.40
N THR A 152 -10.04 -18.02 -12.76
CA THR A 152 -11.15 -17.31 -13.40
C THR A 152 -10.86 -15.81 -13.48
N LEU A 153 -11.47 -15.09 -14.44
CA LEU A 153 -11.37 -13.63 -14.48
C LEU A 153 -11.91 -12.97 -13.20
N ASP A 154 -12.95 -13.56 -12.60
CA ASP A 154 -13.48 -13.15 -11.29
C ASP A 154 -12.44 -13.34 -10.17
N GLY A 155 -11.76 -14.50 -10.12
CA GLY A 155 -10.68 -14.76 -9.16
C GLY A 155 -9.50 -13.79 -9.33
N LEU A 156 -9.11 -13.51 -10.58
CA LEU A 156 -8.09 -12.50 -10.90
C LEU A 156 -8.50 -11.10 -10.42
N GLN A 157 -9.74 -10.70 -10.64
CA GLN A 157 -10.25 -9.40 -10.20
C GLN A 157 -10.27 -9.29 -8.67
N LYS A 158 -10.71 -10.34 -7.96
CA LYS A 158 -10.68 -10.39 -6.49
C LYS A 158 -9.28 -10.27 -5.94
N CYS A 159 -8.33 -11.02 -6.49
CA CYS A 159 -6.92 -10.92 -6.09
C CYS A 159 -6.34 -9.54 -6.38
N HIS A 160 -6.63 -8.96 -7.56
CA HIS A 160 -6.19 -7.61 -7.89
C HIS A 160 -6.70 -6.60 -6.87
N ARG A 161 -8.00 -6.65 -6.52
CA ARG A 161 -8.59 -5.80 -5.48
C ARG A 161 -7.93 -6.00 -4.12
N ALA A 162 -7.76 -7.23 -3.66
CA ALA A 162 -7.13 -7.55 -2.38
C ALA A 162 -5.69 -7.01 -2.30
N ILE A 163 -4.90 -7.16 -3.37
CA ILE A 163 -3.54 -6.60 -3.45
C ILE A 163 -3.58 -5.07 -3.38
N CYS A 164 -4.44 -4.43 -4.18
CA CYS A 164 -4.61 -2.99 -4.20
C CYS A 164 -4.95 -2.44 -2.81
N GLN A 165 -5.90 -3.06 -2.12
CA GLN A 165 -6.32 -2.68 -0.77
C GLN A 165 -5.18 -2.90 0.23
N SER A 166 -4.50 -4.05 0.19
CA SER A 166 -3.37 -4.36 1.05
C SER A 166 -2.25 -3.32 0.90
N VAL A 167 -1.90 -2.97 -0.34
CA VAL A 167 -0.90 -1.94 -0.65
C VAL A 167 -1.36 -0.57 -0.15
N ALA A 168 -2.63 -0.20 -0.38
CA ALA A 168 -3.17 1.07 0.10
C ALA A 168 -3.11 1.20 1.63
N THR A 169 -3.43 0.13 2.37
CA THR A 169 -3.33 0.07 3.83
C THR A 169 -1.87 0.11 4.31
N LEU A 170 -0.97 -0.61 3.65
CA LEU A 170 0.44 -0.62 4.04
C LEU A 170 1.12 0.73 3.79
N PHE A 171 1.05 1.25 2.56
CA PHE A 171 1.78 2.45 2.18
C PHE A 171 1.11 3.74 2.70
N GLY A 172 -0.22 3.77 2.79
CA GLY A 172 -0.94 4.93 3.30
C GLY A 172 -0.81 5.03 4.83
N PRO A 173 -1.71 4.41 5.59
CA PRO A 173 -1.75 4.59 7.04
C PRO A 173 -0.67 3.83 7.81
N VAL A 174 -0.16 2.67 7.36
CA VAL A 174 0.85 1.94 8.17
C VAL A 174 2.25 2.53 8.04
N LEU A 175 2.66 2.93 6.84
CA LEU A 175 4.01 3.43 6.56
C LEU A 175 4.09 4.96 6.39
N TRP A 176 2.97 5.66 6.24
CA TRP A 176 2.93 7.11 5.99
C TRP A 176 3.68 7.57 4.72
N GLU A 177 3.79 6.71 3.71
CA GLU A 177 4.50 6.99 2.44
C GLU A 177 3.55 7.46 1.32
N GLY A 178 2.25 7.50 1.61
CA GLY A 178 1.18 7.82 0.66
C GLY A 178 0.81 6.63 -0.23
N SER A 179 -0.46 6.54 -0.62
CA SER A 179 -1.02 5.45 -1.43
C SER A 179 -1.40 5.90 -2.85
N HIS A 180 -0.69 6.87 -3.43
CA HIS A 180 -1.11 7.50 -4.67
C HIS A 180 -0.94 6.59 -5.90
N GLY A 181 -2.05 6.35 -6.59
CA GLY A 181 -2.08 5.74 -7.92
C GLY A 181 -1.78 4.25 -7.88
N LEU A 182 -2.77 3.44 -7.48
CA LEU A 182 -2.71 1.99 -7.63
C LEU A 182 -2.62 1.56 -9.10
N PHE A 183 -3.06 2.44 -10.00
CA PHE A 183 -2.96 2.24 -11.43
C PHE A 183 -1.88 3.14 -12.06
N PRO A 184 -0.96 2.59 -12.89
CA PRO A 184 -0.01 3.41 -13.63
C PRO A 184 -0.73 4.38 -14.56
N ILE A 185 -0.43 5.68 -14.46
CA ILE A 185 -0.95 6.70 -15.37
C ILE A 185 -0.20 6.60 -16.71
N PRO A 186 -0.87 6.21 -17.82
CA PRO A 186 -0.21 6.11 -19.11
C PRO A 186 0.33 7.46 -19.56
N GLN A 187 1.63 7.53 -19.85
CA GLN A 187 2.27 8.77 -20.36
C GLN A 187 1.98 9.01 -21.86
N PHE A 188 1.55 7.96 -22.57
CA PHE A 188 1.20 7.99 -23.99
C PHE A 188 -0.10 7.20 -24.24
N ASN A 189 -0.61 7.24 -25.47
CA ASN A 189 -1.75 6.40 -25.85
C ASN A 189 -1.34 4.92 -25.86
N HIS A 190 -1.68 4.18 -24.80
CA HIS A 190 -1.35 2.77 -24.67
C HIS A 190 -2.17 1.85 -25.59
N PHE A 191 -3.16 2.39 -26.32
CA PHE A 191 -3.89 1.69 -27.38
C PHE A 191 -3.37 1.99 -28.79
N GLU A 192 -2.34 2.82 -28.93
CA GLU A 192 -1.77 3.17 -30.23
C GLU A 192 -1.36 1.90 -31.01
N ASN A 193 -1.78 1.81 -32.27
CA ASN A 193 -1.52 0.71 -33.20
C ASN A 193 -2.21 -0.63 -32.88
N LEU A 194 -3.05 -0.73 -31.84
CA LEU A 194 -3.82 -1.96 -31.63
C LEU A 194 -4.88 -2.18 -32.73
N ASP A 195 -5.37 -1.11 -33.34
CA ASP A 195 -6.26 -1.14 -34.51
C ASP A 195 -5.59 -1.62 -35.80
N ALA A 196 -4.25 -1.69 -35.84
CA ALA A 196 -3.53 -2.20 -37.00
C ALA A 196 -3.68 -3.72 -37.19
N ALA A 197 -3.97 -4.48 -36.12
CA ALA A 197 -4.06 -5.94 -36.19
C ALA A 197 -5.07 -6.60 -35.24
N TRP A 198 -5.52 -5.92 -34.19
CA TRP A 198 -6.26 -6.55 -33.08
C TRP A 198 -7.66 -5.96 -32.90
N LEU A 199 -7.87 -4.70 -33.27
CA LEU A 199 -9.11 -3.96 -33.03
C LEU A 199 -9.69 -3.42 -34.34
N ARG A 200 -11.00 -3.15 -34.33
CA ARG A 200 -11.60 -2.29 -35.35
C ARG A 200 -11.41 -0.84 -34.92
N SER A 201 -11.34 0.08 -35.88
CA SER A 201 -11.07 1.50 -35.60
C SER A 201 -12.09 2.18 -34.67
N GLY A 202 -13.31 1.64 -34.54
CA GLY A 202 -14.32 2.12 -33.59
C GLY A 202 -14.18 1.56 -32.17
N ASP A 203 -13.43 0.47 -31.99
CA ASP A 203 -13.31 -0.22 -30.70
C ASP A 203 -12.31 0.50 -29.77
N VAL A 204 -11.45 1.39 -30.32
CA VAL A 204 -10.45 2.15 -29.55
C VAL A 204 -11.11 3.15 -28.60
N GLU A 205 -12.19 3.81 -29.03
CA GLU A 205 -12.94 4.75 -28.19
C GLU A 205 -13.70 4.02 -27.05
N GLU A 206 -14.23 2.83 -27.36
CA GLU A 206 -14.85 1.96 -26.36
C GLU A 206 -13.83 1.48 -25.32
N LEU A 207 -12.61 1.14 -25.75
CA LEU A 207 -11.52 0.76 -24.85
C LEU A 207 -11.05 1.90 -23.96
N HIS A 208 -10.94 3.13 -24.48
CA HIS A 208 -10.67 4.31 -23.66
C HIS A 208 -11.74 4.50 -22.59
N SER A 209 -13.02 4.41 -22.97
CA SER A 209 -14.13 4.55 -22.03
C SER A 209 -14.13 3.45 -20.96
N PHE A 210 -13.81 2.22 -21.35
CA PHE A 210 -13.66 1.09 -20.44
C PHE A 210 -12.48 1.32 -19.47
N TRP A 211 -11.33 1.74 -19.99
CA TRP A 211 -10.13 2.00 -19.21
C TRP A 211 -10.36 3.07 -18.15
N ASP A 212 -10.90 4.23 -18.54
CA ASP A 212 -11.14 5.34 -17.61
C ASP A 212 -12.10 4.93 -16.49
N LYS A 213 -13.14 4.14 -16.83
CA LYS A 213 -14.05 3.58 -15.84
C LYS A 213 -13.34 2.59 -14.92
N HIS A 214 -12.48 1.73 -15.46
CA HIS A 214 -11.76 0.74 -14.67
C HIS A 214 -10.73 1.39 -13.75
N VAL A 215 -10.01 2.42 -14.21
CA VAL A 215 -9.11 3.21 -13.36
C VAL A 215 -9.87 3.85 -12.21
N ALA A 216 -11.03 4.48 -12.48
CA ALA A 216 -11.85 5.05 -11.43
C ALA A 216 -12.37 4.00 -10.44
N GLU A 217 -12.69 2.79 -10.91
CA GLU A 217 -13.08 1.66 -10.04
C GLU A 217 -11.92 1.20 -9.16
N VAL A 218 -10.71 1.06 -9.71
CA VAL A 218 -9.52 0.64 -8.95
C VAL A 218 -9.10 1.70 -7.94
N ASP A 219 -9.14 2.98 -8.30
CA ASP A 219 -8.87 4.08 -7.37
C ASP A 219 -9.84 4.04 -6.18
N ASP A 220 -11.12 3.72 -6.42
CA ASP A 220 -12.13 3.61 -5.37
C ASP A 220 -11.86 2.46 -4.38
N TRP A 221 -11.16 1.39 -4.79
CA TRP A 221 -10.81 0.30 -3.88
C TRP A 221 -9.91 0.75 -2.72
N SER A 222 -9.18 1.85 -2.88
CA SER A 222 -8.28 2.42 -1.87
C SER A 222 -8.93 3.52 -1.02
N ASN A 223 -10.20 3.85 -1.26
CA ASN A 223 -10.91 4.83 -0.45
C ASN A 223 -11.16 4.25 0.94
N ASP A 224 -10.54 4.86 1.95
CA ASP A 224 -10.65 4.48 3.37
C ASP A 224 -10.00 3.12 3.74
N PRO A 225 -8.66 3.00 3.63
CA PRO A 225 -7.93 1.73 3.75
C PRO A 225 -7.92 1.12 5.16
N LEU A 226 -8.53 1.78 6.15
CA LEU A 226 -8.66 1.27 7.53
C LEU A 226 -10.08 0.81 7.87
N LYS A 227 -11.06 0.99 6.97
CA LYS A 227 -12.39 0.38 7.11
C LYS A 227 -12.42 -0.94 6.36
N ALA A 228 -12.26 -2.05 7.10
CA ALA A 228 -12.76 -3.33 6.64
C ALA A 228 -14.30 -3.28 6.67
N GLU A 229 -14.96 -3.53 5.53
CA GLU A 229 -16.42 -3.63 5.40
C GLU A 229 -16.99 -4.87 6.14
#